data_AF-A0AB34X1Y2-F1
#
_entry.id   AF-A0AB34X1Y2-F1
#
_cell.length_a   1.000
_cell.length_b   1.000
_cell.length_c   1.000
_cell.angle_alpha   90.00
_cell.angle_beta   90.00
_cell.angle_gamma   90.00
#
_symmetry.space_group_name_H-M   'P 1'
#
loop_
_entity.id
_entity.type
_entity.pdbx_description
1 polymer ?
#
loop_
_entity_poly.entity_id
_entity_poly.type
_entity_poly.pdbx_seq_one_letter_code
_entity_poly.pdbx_strand_id
1 'polypeptide(L)'
;MSRKNFSFARLLLEKRKGGKRAGDLDPLGGLEARGTKVKNMLVAFSISPSTADAEGGVHDAVAAAVKVIRDSGLPNRTDSMFTTIEGEWDECMQVVKDACEAVSKFAPRVSLVLKADIRPGRTGEMTAKLTRLDAALDRLQS
;
A
#
# COMPACT_ATOMS: atom_id res chain seq x y z
N MET A 1 -76.17 22.11 1.61
CA MET A 1 -75.59 20.76 1.79
C MET A 1 -74.54 20.54 0.70
N SER A 2 -73.25 20.46 1.04
CA SER A 2 -72.45 19.20 1.09
C SER A 2 -72.24 18.58 -0.32
N ARG A 3 -71.07 18.27 -0.88
CA ARG A 3 -69.68 18.11 -0.42
C ARG A 3 -68.77 18.31 -1.65
N LYS A 4 -67.80 19.22 -1.60
CA LYS A 4 -66.59 19.17 -2.45
C LYS A 4 -65.50 19.87 -1.66
N ASN A 5 -64.59 19.11 -1.04
CA ASN A 5 -63.26 19.53 -0.58
C ASN A 5 -62.60 18.40 0.20
N PHE A 6 -62.28 17.28 -0.45
CA PHE A 6 -61.40 16.26 0.13
C PHE A 6 -60.74 15.47 -1.00
N SER A 7 -59.68 16.03 -1.59
CA SER A 7 -58.80 15.24 -2.49
C SER A 7 -57.41 15.84 -2.67
N PHE A 8 -57.24 17.17 -2.64
CA PHE A 8 -55.93 17.74 -2.96
C PHE A 8 -54.88 17.63 -1.85
N ALA A 9 -55.29 17.65 -0.58
CA ALA A 9 -54.34 17.59 0.55
C ALA A 9 -53.68 16.20 0.73
N ARG A 10 -54.30 15.12 0.25
CA ARG A 10 -53.77 13.76 0.40
C ARG A 10 -52.70 13.42 -0.64
N LEU A 11 -52.77 14.02 -1.82
CA LEU A 11 -51.81 13.78 -2.91
C LEU A 11 -50.45 14.47 -2.67
N LEU A 12 -50.42 15.55 -1.88
CA LEU A 12 -49.19 16.28 -1.54
C LEU A 12 -48.41 15.65 -0.36
N LEU A 13 -49.07 14.80 0.45
CA LEU A 13 -48.45 14.10 1.58
C LEU A 13 -47.82 12.75 1.18
N GLU A 14 -48.27 12.11 0.09
CA GLU A 14 -47.68 10.85 -0.38
C GLU A 14 -46.41 11.02 -1.22
N LYS A 15 -46.19 12.18 -1.86
CA LYS A 15 -44.93 12.46 -2.59
C LYS A 15 -43.73 12.84 -1.70
N ARG A 16 -43.88 12.83 -0.37
CA ARG A 16 -42.80 13.14 0.60
C ARG A 16 -42.19 11.90 1.28
N LYS A 17 -42.35 10.69 0.73
CA LYS A 17 -41.75 9.46 1.30
C LYS A 17 -40.69 8.77 0.43
N GLY A 18 -40.10 9.47 -0.54
CA GLY A 18 -39.08 8.88 -1.42
C GLY A 18 -37.88 9.77 -1.77
N GLY A 19 -37.74 10.94 -1.17
CA GLY A 19 -36.56 11.78 -1.37
C GLY A 19 -35.48 11.40 -0.37
N LYS A 20 -34.36 10.82 -0.84
CA LYS A 20 -33.12 10.74 -0.06
C LYS A 20 -32.86 12.12 0.57
N ARG A 21 -32.58 12.16 1.87
CA ARG A 21 -32.27 13.43 2.55
C ARG A 21 -30.99 13.98 1.93
N ALA A 22 -30.87 15.31 1.86
CA ALA A 22 -29.65 15.99 1.39
C ALA A 22 -28.39 15.69 2.24
N GLY A 23 -28.48 14.81 3.25
CA GLY A 23 -27.37 14.27 4.04
C GLY A 23 -27.01 12.80 3.73
N ASP A 24 -27.69 12.12 2.80
CA ASP A 24 -27.42 10.72 2.42
C ASP A 24 -26.59 10.61 1.12
N LEU A 25 -25.76 11.63 0.84
CA LEU A 25 -24.67 11.47 -0.11
C LEU A 25 -23.58 10.69 0.63
N ASP A 26 -23.53 9.37 0.45
CA ASP A 26 -22.38 8.58 0.85
C ASP A 26 -21.15 9.22 0.19
N PRO A 27 -20.29 9.93 0.96
CA PRO A 27 -19.16 10.65 0.38
C PRO A 27 -18.08 9.67 -0.11
N LEU A 28 -18.20 8.38 0.25
CA LEU A 28 -17.28 7.31 -0.09
C LEU A 28 -17.82 6.38 -1.18
N GLY A 29 -19.13 6.38 -1.46
CA GLY A 29 -19.75 5.57 -2.51
C GLY A 29 -19.22 5.85 -3.92
N GLY A 30 -18.66 7.05 -4.13
CA GLY A 30 -17.94 7.42 -5.37
C GLY A 30 -16.43 7.18 -5.34
N LEU A 31 -15.86 6.67 -4.23
CA LEU A 31 -14.44 6.28 -4.13
C LEU A 31 -14.20 4.85 -4.65
N GLU A 32 -15.13 3.92 -4.45
CA GLU A 32 -14.98 2.53 -4.92
C GLU A 32 -14.80 2.44 -6.44
N ALA A 33 -15.45 3.34 -7.20
CA ALA A 33 -15.31 3.42 -8.66
C ALA A 33 -13.99 4.08 -9.13
N ARG A 34 -13.23 4.72 -8.23
CA ARG A 34 -11.96 5.43 -8.53
C ARG A 34 -10.72 4.75 -7.93
N GLY A 35 -10.90 3.72 -7.11
CA GLY A 35 -9.80 3.01 -6.47
C GLY A 35 -9.13 2.01 -7.40
N THR A 36 -7.85 2.20 -7.71
CA THR A 36 -7.05 1.14 -8.33
C THR A 36 -6.96 -0.04 -7.36
N LYS A 37 -7.36 -1.25 -7.78
CA LYS A 37 -7.19 -2.46 -6.95
C LYS A 37 -5.71 -2.61 -6.61
N VAL A 38 -5.38 -2.48 -5.33
CA VAL A 38 -4.04 -2.75 -4.82
C VAL A 38 -3.74 -4.22 -5.10
N LYS A 39 -2.78 -4.46 -5.99
CA LYS A 39 -2.33 -5.79 -6.40
C LYS A 39 -0.81 -5.79 -6.33
N ASN A 40 -0.18 -5.36 -7.41
CA ASN A 40 1.28 -5.30 -7.52
C ASN A 40 1.86 -4.06 -6.87
N MET A 41 3.01 -4.25 -6.24
CA MET A 41 3.81 -3.18 -5.67
C MET A 41 5.30 -3.46 -5.71
N LEU A 42 6.08 -2.36 -5.67
CA LEU A 42 7.44 -2.37 -5.16
C LEU A 42 7.41 -1.86 -3.73
N VAL A 43 8.12 -2.52 -2.81
CA VAL A 43 8.47 -1.91 -1.52
C VAL A 43 9.96 -1.96 -1.30
N ALA A 44 10.52 -0.78 -1.07
CA ALA A 44 11.86 -0.64 -0.52
C ALA A 44 11.73 -0.41 0.98
N PHE A 45 12.41 -1.24 1.78
CA PHE A 45 12.36 -1.14 3.23
C PHE A 45 13.71 -1.44 3.88
N SER A 46 13.91 -0.88 5.07
CA SER A 46 15.06 -1.11 5.93
C SER A 46 14.58 -1.43 7.33
N ILE A 47 15.27 -2.36 7.97
CA ILE A 47 14.95 -2.86 9.30
C ILE A 47 16.21 -2.79 10.13
N SER A 48 16.12 -2.21 11.33
CA SER A 48 17.24 -2.17 12.27
C SER A 48 16.80 -2.53 13.69
N PRO A 49 17.61 -3.30 14.44
CA PRO A 49 17.40 -3.51 15.86
C PRO A 49 17.64 -2.21 16.65
N SER A 50 17.01 -2.07 17.82
CA SER A 50 17.25 -0.94 18.72
C SER A 50 18.57 -1.01 19.48
N THR A 51 19.25 -2.15 19.44
CA THR A 51 20.52 -2.43 20.10
C THR A 51 21.53 -2.93 19.09
N ALA A 52 22.80 -2.59 19.30
CA ALA A 52 23.92 -2.99 18.46
C ALA A 52 24.90 -3.89 19.25
N ASP A 53 25.85 -4.49 18.56
CA ASP A 53 27.00 -5.18 19.17
C ASP A 53 27.97 -4.17 19.86
N ALA A 54 29.09 -4.68 20.39
CA ALA A 54 30.06 -3.86 21.13
C ALA A 54 30.73 -2.79 20.27
N GLU A 55 30.81 -3.01 18.96
CA GLU A 55 31.39 -2.12 17.96
C GLU A 55 30.34 -1.23 17.26
N GLY A 56 29.06 -1.36 17.63
CA GLY A 56 27.95 -0.60 17.04
C GLY A 56 27.38 -1.20 15.76
N GLY A 57 27.80 -2.42 15.40
CA GLY A 57 27.28 -3.19 14.27
C GLY A 57 25.91 -3.80 14.54
N VAL A 58 25.15 -3.97 13.46
CA VAL A 58 23.82 -4.61 13.47
C VAL A 58 23.69 -5.69 12.38
N HIS A 59 24.82 -6.11 11.81
CA HIS A 59 24.89 -6.87 10.57
C HIS A 59 24.30 -8.28 10.70
N ASP A 60 24.43 -8.95 11.84
CA ASP A 60 23.80 -10.26 12.08
C ASP A 60 22.27 -10.19 12.08
N ALA A 61 21.72 -9.16 12.73
CA ALA A 61 20.27 -8.92 12.73
C ALA A 61 19.77 -8.60 11.32
N VAL A 62 20.49 -7.75 10.57
CA VAL A 62 20.17 -7.42 9.17
C VAL A 62 20.29 -8.66 8.28
N ALA A 63 21.28 -9.53 8.49
CA ALA A 63 21.45 -10.77 7.74
C ALA A 63 20.26 -11.72 7.95
N ALA A 64 19.70 -11.79 9.17
CA ALA A 64 18.50 -12.58 9.45
C ALA A 64 17.27 -12.08 8.66
N ALA A 65 17.07 -10.76 8.57
CA ALA A 65 16.02 -10.18 7.72
C ALA A 65 16.24 -10.50 6.23
N VAL A 66 17.46 -10.27 5.72
CA VAL A 66 17.80 -10.51 4.31
C VAL A 66 17.64 -11.99 3.94
N LYS A 67 17.92 -12.92 4.87
CA LYS A 67 17.65 -14.34 4.66
C LYS A 67 16.15 -14.60 4.42
N VAL A 68 15.26 -14.07 5.27
CA VAL A 68 13.81 -14.20 5.08
C VAL A 68 13.39 -13.65 3.72
N ILE A 69 13.92 -12.49 3.34
CA ILE A 69 13.59 -11.86 2.05
C ILE A 69 14.02 -12.76 0.88
N ARG A 70 15.22 -13.32 0.92
CA ARG A 70 15.71 -14.21 -0.15
C ARG A 70 14.96 -15.53 -0.20
N ASP A 71 14.65 -16.11 0.96
CA ASP A 71 13.89 -17.36 1.08
C ASP A 71 12.43 -17.21 0.61
N SER A 72 11.88 -15.99 0.56
CA SER A 72 10.52 -15.73 0.07
C SER A 72 10.31 -16.08 -1.41
N GLY A 73 11.38 -16.13 -2.20
CA GLY A 73 11.32 -16.33 -3.64
C GLY A 73 10.83 -15.11 -4.44
N LEU A 74 10.44 -14.02 -3.79
CA LEU A 74 10.07 -12.78 -4.49
C LEU A 74 11.30 -12.14 -5.17
N PRO A 75 11.13 -11.52 -6.35
CA PRO A 75 12.15 -10.66 -6.93
C PRO A 75 12.61 -9.62 -5.91
N ASN A 76 13.91 -9.58 -5.64
CA ASN A 76 14.47 -8.73 -4.61
C ASN A 76 15.83 -8.15 -5.01
N ARG A 77 16.16 -6.98 -4.46
CA ARG A 77 17.49 -6.36 -4.54
C ARG A 77 17.82 -5.68 -3.21
N THR A 78 18.89 -6.13 -2.56
CA THR A 78 19.47 -5.45 -1.40
C THR A 78 20.58 -4.50 -1.84
N ASP A 79 20.56 -3.27 -1.35
CA ASP A 79 21.65 -2.31 -1.46
C ASP A 79 22.09 -1.83 -0.06
N SER A 80 22.95 -0.81 -0.01
CA SER A 80 23.54 -0.33 1.25
C SER A 80 22.53 0.30 2.21
N MET A 81 21.34 0.69 1.73
CA MET A 81 20.37 1.45 2.53
C MET A 81 19.03 0.72 2.66
N PHE A 82 18.63 -0.06 1.65
CA PHE A 82 17.32 -0.71 1.60
C PHE A 82 17.40 -2.09 0.95
N THR A 83 16.39 -2.92 1.23
CA THR A 83 16.03 -4.03 0.35
C THR A 83 14.72 -3.71 -0.35
N THR A 84 14.73 -3.81 -1.67
CA THR A 84 13.53 -3.71 -2.51
C THR A 84 13.02 -5.10 -2.83
N ILE A 85 11.72 -5.32 -2.68
CA ILE A 85 11.01 -6.51 -3.18
C ILE A 85 9.87 -6.10 -4.11
N GLU A 86 9.51 -6.98 -5.03
CA GLU A 86 8.40 -6.82 -5.97
C GLU A 86 7.44 -8.01 -5.87
N GLY A 87 6.14 -7.74 -5.76
CA GLY A 87 5.12 -8.80 -5.63
C GLY A 87 3.72 -8.24 -5.42
N GLU A 88 2.79 -9.13 -5.07
CA GLU A 88 1.46 -8.71 -4.63
C GLU A 88 1.54 -8.09 -3.22
N TRP A 89 0.57 -7.24 -2.89
CA TRP A 89 0.58 -6.48 -1.64
C TRP A 89 0.67 -7.36 -0.39
N ASP A 90 -0.18 -8.38 -0.31
CA ASP A 90 -0.23 -9.26 0.85
C ASP A 90 1.07 -10.07 0.99
N GLU A 91 1.63 -10.54 -0.13
CA GLU A 91 2.91 -11.26 -0.16
C GLU A 91 4.07 -10.38 0.31
N CYS A 92 4.16 -9.16 -0.23
CA CYS A 92 5.18 -8.20 0.14
C CYS A 92 5.12 -7.86 1.64
N MET A 93 3.92 -7.56 2.15
CA MET A 93 3.73 -7.18 3.54
C MET A 93 3.95 -8.35 4.50
N GLN A 94 3.65 -9.58 4.08
CA GLN A 94 3.97 -10.78 4.84
C GLN A 94 5.49 -10.93 4.97
N VAL A 95 6.26 -10.77 3.88
CA VAL A 95 7.74 -10.81 3.94
C VAL A 95 8.31 -9.71 4.83
N VAL A 96 7.77 -8.48 4.76
CA VAL A 96 8.19 -7.38 5.64
C VAL A 96 7.96 -7.73 7.11
N LYS A 97 6.79 -8.30 7.43
CA LYS A 97 6.45 -8.75 8.79
C LYS A 97 7.43 -9.82 9.27
N ASP A 98 7.65 -10.87 8.48
CA ASP A 98 8.52 -11.98 8.84
C ASP A 98 9.98 -11.53 9.01
N ALA A 99 10.43 -10.56 8.20
CA ALA A 99 11.73 -9.94 8.35
C ALA A 99 11.85 -9.14 9.65
N CYS A 100 10.81 -8.41 10.06
CA CYS A 100 10.76 -7.74 11.36
C CYS A 100 10.80 -8.74 12.53
N GLU A 101 10.08 -9.86 12.41
CA GLU A 101 10.10 -10.94 13.41
C GLU A 101 11.47 -11.65 13.47
N ALA A 102 12.20 -11.73 12.37
CA ALA A 102 13.57 -12.22 12.37
C ALA A 102 14.50 -11.28 13.15
N VAL A 103 14.39 -9.96 12.95
CA VAL A 103 15.21 -8.96 13.64
C VAL A 103 14.85 -8.83 15.12
N SER A 104 13.58 -9.01 15.50
CA SER A 104 13.15 -8.90 16.90
C SER A 104 13.79 -9.94 17.83
N LYS A 105 14.36 -11.02 17.27
CA LYS A 105 15.16 -12.00 18.02
C LYS A 105 16.49 -11.43 18.54
N PHE A 106 16.92 -10.29 18.03
CA PHE A 106 18.19 -9.64 18.36
C PHE A 106 18.02 -8.40 19.26
N ALA A 107 16.80 -7.84 19.38
CA ALA A 107 16.55 -6.63 20.15
C ALA A 107 15.09 -6.49 20.58
N PRO A 108 14.81 -5.86 21.74
CA PRO A 108 13.45 -5.68 22.26
C PRO A 108 12.58 -4.73 21.42
N ARG A 109 13.18 -3.96 20.51
CA ARG A 109 12.49 -3.08 19.58
C ARG A 109 13.16 -3.13 18.21
N VAL A 110 12.32 -3.05 17.17
CA VAL A 110 12.72 -2.98 15.77
C VAL A 110 12.24 -1.66 15.18
N SER A 111 13.10 -1.00 14.41
CA SER A 111 12.75 0.14 13.58
C SER A 111 12.53 -0.34 12.15
N LEU A 112 11.43 0.08 11.53
CA LEU A 112 11.08 -0.22 10.14
C LEU A 112 10.82 1.09 9.40
N VAL A 113 11.52 1.29 8.28
CA VAL A 113 11.22 2.34 7.31
C VAL A 113 10.84 1.66 6.01
N LEU A 114 9.69 2.02 5.43
CA LEU A 114 9.22 1.45 4.16
C LEU A 114 8.66 2.51 3.24
N LYS A 115 8.91 2.34 1.93
CA LYS A 115 8.30 3.11 0.85
C LYS A 115 7.72 2.16 -0.18
N ALA A 116 6.41 2.24 -0.41
CA ALA A 116 5.74 1.47 -1.44
C ALA A 116 5.49 2.30 -2.71
N ASP A 117 5.58 1.68 -3.88
CA ASP A 117 5.09 2.17 -5.16
C ASP A 117 4.02 1.18 -5.64
N ILE A 118 2.76 1.61 -5.59
CA ILE A 118 1.59 0.77 -5.86
C ILE A 118 1.05 1.17 -7.23
N ARG A 119 1.28 0.31 -8.23
CA ARG A 119 0.86 0.58 -9.61
C ARG A 119 0.30 -0.68 -10.26
N PRO A 120 -1.03 -0.85 -10.26
CA PRO A 120 -1.67 -2.02 -10.84
C PRO A 120 -1.37 -2.20 -12.33
N GLY A 121 -1.29 -3.46 -12.76
CA GLY A 121 -1.04 -3.83 -14.16
C GLY A 121 0.42 -3.71 -14.60
N ARG A 122 1.37 -3.61 -13.66
CA ARG A 122 2.80 -3.54 -13.96
C ARG A 122 3.57 -4.58 -13.15
N THR A 123 4.57 -5.18 -13.78
CA THR A 123 5.49 -6.17 -13.20
C THR A 123 6.88 -6.00 -13.83
N GLY A 124 7.92 -6.53 -13.21
CA GLY A 124 9.32 -6.31 -13.59
C GLY A 124 9.75 -4.85 -13.45
N GLU A 125 9.07 -4.08 -12.59
CA GLU A 125 9.28 -2.64 -12.49
C GLU A 125 10.56 -2.28 -11.73
N MET A 126 11.16 -3.19 -10.95
CA MET A 126 12.52 -3.01 -10.43
C MET A 126 13.53 -2.71 -11.56
N THR A 127 13.42 -3.40 -12.69
CA THR A 127 14.29 -3.21 -13.86
C THR A 127 13.70 -2.18 -14.82
N ALA A 128 12.42 -2.31 -15.17
CA ALA A 128 11.81 -1.48 -16.21
C ALA A 128 11.78 0.02 -15.86
N LYS A 129 11.79 0.39 -14.56
CA LYS A 129 11.91 1.79 -14.15
C LYS A 129 13.30 2.35 -14.45
N LEU A 130 14.35 1.57 -14.22
CA LEU A 130 15.72 1.96 -14.51
C LEU A 130 15.95 2.06 -16.02
N THR A 131 15.49 1.08 -16.81
CA THR A 131 15.56 1.16 -18.28
C THR A 131 14.92 2.43 -18.84
N ARG A 132 13.76 2.84 -18.31
CA ARG A 132 13.10 4.08 -18.73
C ARG A 132 13.83 5.33 -18.26
N LEU A 133 14.44 5.30 -17.07
CA LEU A 133 15.27 6.39 -16.56
C LEU A 133 16.51 6.57 -17.45
N ASP A 134 17.25 5.50 -17.72
CA ASP A 134 18.48 5.55 -18.51
C ASP A 134 18.19 6.08 -19.92
N ALA A 135 17.14 5.57 -20.57
CA ALA A 135 16.71 6.11 -21.87
C ALA A 135 16.30 7.59 -21.81
N ALA A 136 15.81 8.09 -20.67
CA ALA A 136 15.50 9.50 -20.48
C ALA A 136 16.77 10.34 -20.27
N LEU A 137 17.77 9.81 -19.56
CA LEU A 137 19.08 10.44 -19.39
C LEU A 137 19.79 10.59 -20.73
N ASP A 138 19.78 9.55 -21.57
CA ASP A 138 20.38 9.57 -22.90
C ASP A 138 19.81 10.71 -23.77
N ARG A 139 18.48 10.91 -23.72
CA ARG A 139 17.80 11.99 -24.46
C ARG A 139 18.13 13.40 -23.97
N LEU A 140 18.59 13.56 -22.72
CA LEU A 140 19.00 14.86 -22.18
C LEU A 140 20.43 15.22 -22.57
N GLN A 141 21.21 14.24 -23.04
CA GLN A 141 22.62 14.40 -23.41
C GLN A 141 22.82 14.53 -24.93
N SER A 142 21.79 14.25 -25.73
CA SER A 142 21.74 14.44 -27.19
C SER A 142 21.29 15.85 -27.58
#